data_AF-A0A3M0YT77-F1
#
_entry.id   AF-A0A3M0YT77-F1
#
_cell.length_a   1.000
_cell.length_b   1.000
_cell.length_c   1.000
_cell.angle_alpha   90.00
_cell.angle_beta   90.00
_cell.angle_gamma   90.00
#
_symmetry.space_group_name_H-M   'P 1'
#
loop_
_entity.id
_entity.type
_entity.pdbx_description
1 polymer ?
#
loop_
_entity_poly.entity_id
_entity_poly.type
_entity_poly.pdbx_seq_one_letter_code
_entity_poly.pdbx_strand_id
1 'polypeptide(L)'
;MEDVVKASEKIHRFGEEKLLLALCGPTPAVLTETVWALAHETPAPYIPSRVIVFTTVVGREAIRQELFEDGQWERLRQALGVDGSQLRLGMNAEFIKVFASPDGGELEDLQTPEENAAVADFMLEHVRSFTENPDNQIVFSIAGGRKTMSVLAAQIMTLLGRPCDRICHVLVNSPFDSRDLKPRFYFPDPSIPCFRLPDGAEVGIDQARVELADIPFVPFREFFQNQFHRPPGRYMDMVRVLRGVSESFAQEKAKLEVDFAACEIKLNGRTLKLGRLPFLLYALMLYQLKTQGKRSWSLFEVIRMVYI
;
A
#
# COMPACT_ATOMS: atom_id res chain seq x y z
N MET A 1 18.37 13.39 26.26
CA MET A 1 16.88 13.45 26.14
C MET A 1 16.46 14.58 25.19
N GLU A 2 17.20 15.69 25.15
CA GLU A 2 17.01 16.76 24.14
C GLU A 2 17.34 16.31 22.70
N ASP A 3 18.29 15.40 22.48
CA ASP A 3 18.61 14.89 21.14
C ASP A 3 17.57 13.91 20.56
N VAL A 4 16.72 13.31 21.41
CA VAL A 4 15.61 12.44 20.98
C VAL A 4 14.39 13.29 20.59
N VAL A 5 14.24 14.47 21.20
CA VAL A 5 13.19 15.44 20.85
C VAL A 5 13.54 16.20 19.57
N LYS A 6 14.82 16.52 19.32
CA LYS A 6 15.24 17.12 18.04
C LYS A 6 15.12 16.18 16.84
N ALA A 7 15.12 14.86 17.05
CA ALA A 7 14.87 13.89 15.99
C ALA A 7 13.40 13.81 15.56
N SER A 8 12.44 14.25 16.40
CA SER A 8 11.01 14.26 16.06
C SER A 8 10.50 15.54 15.40
N GLU A 9 11.37 16.54 15.20
CA GLU A 9 11.02 17.83 14.57
C GLU A 9 11.56 18.02 13.14
N LYS A 10 12.05 16.95 12.50
CA LYS A 10 12.05 16.91 11.03
C LYS A 10 10.66 16.51 10.56
N ILE A 11 9.73 17.45 10.63
CA ILE A 11 8.53 17.44 9.78
C ILE A 11 9.08 17.38 8.35
N HIS A 12 9.17 16.18 7.79
CA HIS A 12 9.40 16.01 6.37
C HIS A 12 8.21 16.71 5.73
N ARG A 13 8.42 17.91 5.22
CA ARG A 13 7.50 18.53 4.27
C ARG A 13 7.50 17.60 3.07
N PHE A 14 6.57 16.66 3.06
CA PHE A 14 6.23 15.91 1.86
C PHE A 14 5.75 16.95 0.85
N GLY A 15 6.32 16.94 -0.36
CA GLY A 15 6.03 17.99 -1.34
C GLY A 15 4.61 17.94 -1.88
N GLU A 16 4.30 18.92 -2.71
CA GLU A 16 2.95 19.30 -3.10
C GLU A 16 2.31 18.37 -4.15
N GLU A 17 3.06 17.45 -4.79
CA GLU A 17 2.54 16.65 -5.90
C GLU A 17 1.79 15.39 -5.41
N LYS A 18 0.46 15.46 -5.47
CA LYS A 18 -0.45 14.35 -5.15
C LYS A 18 -0.55 13.37 -6.32
N LEU A 19 0.07 12.20 -6.19
CA LEU A 19 0.01 11.14 -7.19
C LEU A 19 -1.05 10.11 -6.82
N LEU A 20 -1.85 9.72 -7.81
CA LEU A 20 -2.64 8.50 -7.77
C LEU A 20 -1.97 7.46 -8.68
N LEU A 21 -1.40 6.42 -8.08
CA LEU A 21 -1.05 5.21 -8.80
C LEU A 21 -2.28 4.30 -8.82
N ALA A 22 -2.60 3.70 -9.96
CA ALA A 22 -3.78 2.84 -10.05
C ALA A 22 -3.52 1.61 -10.92
N LEU A 23 -4.01 0.46 -10.48
CA LEU A 23 -4.17 -0.69 -11.36
C LEU A 23 -5.46 -0.51 -12.18
N CYS A 24 -5.41 -0.82 -13.47
CA CYS A 24 -6.61 -0.86 -14.31
C CYS A 24 -6.63 -2.12 -15.18
N GLY A 25 -7.80 -2.77 -15.22
CA GLY A 25 -8.08 -3.86 -16.13
C GLY A 25 -9.07 -3.42 -17.22
N PRO A 26 -9.95 -4.29 -17.72
CA PRO A 26 -10.96 -3.95 -18.72
C PRO A 26 -12.14 -3.13 -18.14
N THR A 27 -11.98 -2.48 -17.00
CA THR A 27 -12.99 -1.60 -16.38
C THR A 27 -12.34 -0.31 -15.94
N PRO A 28 -12.26 0.68 -16.85
CA PRO A 28 -11.71 1.99 -16.53
C PRO A 28 -12.53 2.78 -15.51
N ALA A 29 -13.81 2.42 -15.28
CA ALA A 29 -14.65 3.04 -14.26
C ALA A 29 -13.98 3.08 -12.87
N VAL A 30 -13.18 2.08 -12.50
CA VAL A 30 -12.46 2.07 -11.21
C VAL A 30 -11.55 3.30 -11.04
N LEU A 31 -11.04 3.88 -12.13
CA LEU A 31 -10.22 5.09 -12.09
C LEU A 31 -11.07 6.32 -11.73
N THR A 32 -12.24 6.46 -12.35
CA THR A 32 -13.16 7.58 -12.09
C THR A 32 -13.81 7.47 -10.72
N GLU A 33 -14.20 6.25 -10.32
CA GLU A 33 -14.71 5.94 -8.97
C GLU A 33 -13.69 6.30 -7.89
N THR A 34 -12.43 5.88 -8.07
CA THR A 34 -11.35 6.15 -7.11
C THR A 34 -11.11 7.65 -6.96
N VAL A 35 -10.99 8.38 -8.07
CA VAL A 35 -10.75 9.84 -8.03
C VAL A 35 -11.95 10.58 -7.44
N TRP A 36 -13.17 10.16 -7.78
CA TRP A 36 -14.37 10.71 -7.18
C TRP A 36 -14.38 10.54 -5.66
N ALA A 37 -14.11 9.31 -5.17
CA ALA A 37 -14.08 9.02 -3.74
C ALA A 37 -13.01 9.86 -3.01
N LEU A 38 -11.80 9.93 -3.56
CA LEU A 38 -10.70 10.73 -3.02
C LEU A 38 -11.06 12.22 -2.95
N ALA A 39 -11.69 12.76 -3.99
CA ALA A 39 -12.12 14.16 -4.04
C ALA A 39 -13.23 14.49 -3.02
N HIS A 40 -13.93 13.49 -2.50
CA HIS A 40 -15.00 13.65 -1.52
C HIS A 40 -14.62 13.14 -0.11
N GLU A 41 -13.35 12.83 0.14
CA GLU A 41 -12.88 12.46 1.47
C GLU A 41 -13.07 13.59 2.49
N THR A 42 -13.32 13.19 3.75
CA THR A 42 -13.43 14.09 4.90
C THR A 42 -12.35 13.74 5.93
N PRO A 43 -11.74 14.72 6.62
CA PRO A 43 -12.08 16.15 6.64
C PRO A 43 -11.52 16.97 5.46
N ALA A 44 -10.65 16.39 4.62
CA ALA A 44 -9.98 17.12 3.55
C ALA A 44 -10.03 16.33 2.23
N PRO A 45 -10.62 16.91 1.17
CA PRO A 45 -10.56 16.37 -0.18
C PRO A 45 -9.13 16.09 -0.68
N TYR A 46 -8.94 14.95 -1.33
CA TYR A 46 -7.72 14.58 -2.02
C TYR A 46 -7.96 14.54 -3.53
N ILE A 47 -7.63 15.62 -4.25
CA ILE A 47 -7.63 15.60 -5.71
C ILE A 47 -6.19 15.30 -6.18
N PRO A 48 -5.93 14.15 -6.83
CA PRO A 48 -4.60 13.87 -7.36
C PRO A 48 -4.28 14.83 -8.51
N SER A 49 -3.08 15.41 -8.49
CA SER A 49 -2.61 16.26 -9.58
C SER A 49 -2.22 15.45 -10.82
N ARG A 50 -1.91 14.16 -10.64
CA ARG A 50 -1.53 13.23 -11.70
C ARG A 50 -1.95 11.81 -11.38
N VAL A 51 -2.56 11.15 -12.35
CA VAL A 51 -2.95 9.73 -12.30
C VAL A 51 -2.06 8.91 -13.20
N ILE A 52 -1.37 7.91 -12.62
CA ILE A 52 -0.49 6.98 -13.33
C ILE A 52 -1.10 5.60 -13.22
N VAL A 53 -1.37 4.98 -14.37
CA VAL A 53 -2.10 3.73 -14.49
C VAL A 53 -1.16 2.62 -14.92
N PHE A 54 -1.07 1.58 -14.09
CA PHE A 54 -0.42 0.32 -14.41
C PHE A 54 -1.45 -0.65 -15.00
N THR A 55 -1.20 -1.16 -16.20
CA THR A 55 -2.21 -1.92 -16.95
C THR A 55 -1.57 -2.89 -17.95
N THR A 56 -2.38 -3.80 -18.49
CA THR A 56 -2.07 -4.55 -19.72
C THR A 56 -2.54 -3.79 -20.96
N VAL A 57 -2.24 -4.31 -22.15
CA VAL A 57 -2.74 -3.77 -23.44
C VAL A 57 -4.26 -3.65 -23.44
N VAL A 58 -4.97 -4.67 -22.95
CA VAL A 58 -6.45 -4.68 -22.88
C VAL A 58 -6.98 -3.53 -22.04
N GLY A 59 -6.37 -3.26 -20.88
CA GLY A 59 -6.80 -2.16 -20.03
C GLY A 59 -6.44 -0.78 -20.60
N ARG A 60 -5.29 -0.63 -21.28
CA ARG A 60 -4.95 0.62 -22.00
C ARG A 60 -5.99 0.95 -23.05
N GLU A 61 -6.44 -0.06 -23.80
CA GLU A 61 -7.42 0.11 -24.85
C GLU A 61 -8.79 0.49 -24.30
N ALA A 62 -9.22 -0.16 -23.21
CA ALA A 62 -10.45 0.22 -22.52
C ALA A 62 -10.38 1.66 -21.99
N ILE A 63 -9.25 2.08 -21.41
CA ILE A 63 -9.04 3.46 -20.95
C ILE A 63 -9.15 4.45 -22.11
N ARG A 64 -8.49 4.16 -23.25
CA ARG A 64 -8.54 4.99 -24.45
C ARG A 64 -9.99 5.21 -24.90
N GLN A 65 -10.72 4.12 -25.07
CA GLN A 65 -12.10 4.16 -25.54
C GLN A 65 -13.02 4.87 -24.52
N GLU A 66 -13.13 4.32 -23.31
CA GLU A 66 -14.15 4.77 -22.36
C GLU A 66 -13.81 6.13 -21.73
N LEU A 67 -12.55 6.38 -21.37
CA LEU A 67 -12.21 7.60 -20.62
C LEU A 67 -11.91 8.79 -21.53
N PHE A 68 -11.32 8.55 -22.71
CA PHE A 68 -10.92 9.62 -23.63
C PHE A 68 -11.86 9.81 -24.82
N GLU A 69 -12.20 8.74 -25.55
CA GLU A 69 -13.05 8.86 -26.74
C GLU A 69 -14.53 9.08 -26.38
N ASP A 70 -15.05 8.34 -25.40
CA ASP A 70 -16.41 8.53 -24.88
C ASP A 70 -16.51 9.72 -23.90
N GLY A 71 -15.37 10.31 -23.53
CA GLY A 71 -15.27 11.56 -22.77
C GLY A 71 -15.56 11.45 -21.27
N GLN A 72 -15.55 10.25 -20.68
CA GLN A 72 -15.88 10.06 -19.25
C GLN A 72 -14.90 10.77 -18.31
N TRP A 73 -13.62 10.89 -18.70
CA TRP A 73 -12.64 11.63 -17.90
C TRP A 73 -12.88 13.14 -17.87
N GLU A 74 -13.34 13.71 -18.98
CA GLU A 74 -13.72 15.12 -19.04
C GLU A 74 -14.98 15.38 -18.21
N ARG A 75 -15.98 14.48 -18.26
CA ARG A 75 -17.16 14.57 -17.40
C ARG A 75 -16.81 14.55 -15.91
N LEU A 76 -15.88 13.67 -15.50
CA LEU A 76 -15.38 13.66 -14.12
C LEU A 76 -14.77 15.01 -13.73
N ARG A 77 -13.88 15.56 -14.57
CA ARG A 77 -13.25 16.87 -14.32
C ARG A 77 -14.28 17.99 -14.17
N GLN A 78 -15.29 18.02 -15.04
CA GLN A 78 -16.39 18.97 -14.97
C GLN A 78 -17.20 18.81 -13.69
N ALA A 79 -17.56 17.57 -13.32
CA ALA A 79 -18.31 17.28 -12.10
C ALA A 79 -17.55 17.66 -10.82
N LEU A 80 -16.22 17.55 -10.84
CA LEU A 80 -15.34 17.97 -9.74
C LEU A 80 -15.00 19.49 -9.77
N GLY A 81 -15.37 20.20 -10.83
CA GLY A 81 -15.03 21.62 -11.01
C GLY A 81 -13.53 21.89 -11.16
N VAL A 82 -12.78 20.94 -11.74
CA VAL A 82 -11.33 21.04 -11.94
C VAL A 82 -10.96 20.99 -13.43
N ASP A 83 -9.85 21.63 -13.80
CA ASP A 83 -9.35 21.59 -15.18
C ASP A 83 -8.27 20.51 -15.40
N GLY A 84 -7.79 20.41 -16.64
CA GLY A 84 -6.75 19.45 -17.02
C GLY A 84 -5.37 19.70 -16.42
N SER A 85 -5.09 20.88 -15.85
CA SER A 85 -3.85 21.15 -15.12
C SER A 85 -3.91 20.65 -13.68
N GLN A 86 -5.11 20.64 -13.10
CA GLN A 86 -5.36 20.22 -11.71
C GLN A 86 -5.55 18.71 -11.55
N LEU A 87 -6.04 18.01 -12.58
CA LEU A 87 -6.20 16.56 -12.60
C LEU A 87 -5.73 15.99 -13.94
N ARG A 88 -4.46 15.55 -13.98
CA ARG A 88 -3.81 15.08 -15.21
C ARG A 88 -3.90 13.56 -15.38
N LEU A 89 -4.42 13.13 -16.52
CA LEU A 89 -4.30 11.78 -17.06
C LEU A 89 -4.14 11.90 -18.59
N GLY A 90 -3.25 11.11 -19.17
CA GLY A 90 -3.00 11.08 -20.60
C GLY A 90 -2.80 9.65 -21.11
N MET A 91 -2.64 9.49 -22.43
CA MET A 91 -2.45 8.18 -23.08
C MET A 91 -0.98 7.82 -23.38
N ASN A 92 -0.04 8.70 -23.06
CA ASN A 92 1.38 8.46 -23.29
C ASN A 92 2.02 7.65 -22.14
N ALA A 93 3.28 7.27 -22.30
CA ALA A 93 4.02 6.46 -21.33
C ALA A 93 4.31 7.14 -19.98
N GLU A 94 4.05 8.44 -19.83
CA GLU A 94 4.11 9.12 -18.52
C GLU A 94 2.98 8.63 -17.62
N PHE A 95 1.78 8.52 -18.20
CA PHE A 95 0.54 8.22 -17.48
C PHE A 95 0.16 6.74 -17.57
N ILE A 96 0.35 6.09 -18.72
CA ILE A 96 -0.02 4.70 -18.92
C ILE A 96 1.24 3.83 -18.94
N LYS A 97 1.41 3.04 -17.88
CA LYS A 97 2.48 2.08 -17.69
C LYS A 97 1.98 0.70 -18.10
N VAL A 98 2.16 0.37 -19.37
CA VAL A 98 1.82 -0.97 -19.88
C VAL A 98 2.90 -1.95 -19.45
N PHE A 99 2.49 -3.05 -18.80
CA PHE A 99 3.42 -4.08 -18.36
C PHE A 99 4.16 -4.70 -19.54
N ALA A 100 5.43 -5.05 -19.34
CA ALA A 100 6.21 -5.78 -20.33
C ALA A 100 6.00 -7.29 -20.16
N SER A 101 5.87 -8.00 -21.29
CA SER A 101 5.95 -9.46 -21.36
C SER A 101 7.41 -9.91 -21.25
N PRO A 102 7.71 -11.07 -20.62
CA PRO A 102 9.05 -11.66 -20.58
C PRO A 102 9.70 -11.82 -21.97
N ASP A 103 8.90 -11.98 -23.03
CA ASP A 103 9.38 -12.20 -24.40
C ASP A 103 9.74 -10.90 -25.16
N GLY A 104 9.69 -9.74 -24.50
CA GLY A 104 10.15 -8.46 -25.07
C GLY A 104 9.08 -7.62 -25.77
N GLY A 105 7.81 -7.81 -25.43
CA GLY A 105 6.67 -7.01 -25.91
C GLY A 105 5.84 -6.40 -24.77
N GLU A 106 4.69 -5.84 -25.11
CA GLU A 106 3.68 -5.43 -24.11
C GLU A 106 2.84 -6.64 -23.69
N LEU A 107 2.49 -6.71 -22.40
CA LEU A 107 1.69 -7.80 -21.84
C LEU A 107 0.21 -7.60 -22.20
N GLU A 108 -0.37 -8.58 -22.89
CA GLU A 108 -1.80 -8.59 -23.20
C GLU A 108 -2.66 -8.96 -21.99
N ASP A 109 -2.26 -10.03 -21.30
CA ASP A 109 -2.95 -10.59 -20.14
C ASP A 109 -1.95 -11.36 -19.27
N LEU A 110 -2.15 -11.36 -17.95
CA LEU A 110 -1.26 -12.03 -17.00
C LEU A 110 -1.73 -13.46 -16.74
N GLN A 111 -0.96 -14.44 -17.22
CA GLN A 111 -1.32 -15.87 -17.21
C GLN A 111 -0.27 -16.78 -16.58
N THR A 112 1.02 -16.39 -16.59
CA THR A 112 2.13 -17.26 -16.16
C THR A 112 2.86 -16.74 -14.91
N PRO A 113 3.57 -17.62 -14.16
CA PRO A 113 4.46 -17.21 -13.07
C PRO A 113 5.60 -16.28 -13.50
N GLU A 114 6.13 -16.48 -14.71
CA GLU A 114 7.22 -15.66 -15.27
C GLU A 114 6.74 -14.24 -15.55
N GLU A 115 5.56 -14.08 -16.15
CA GLU A 115 4.90 -12.78 -16.32
C GLU A 115 4.60 -12.13 -14.98
N ASN A 116 4.19 -12.90 -13.98
CA ASN A 116 3.92 -12.39 -12.63
C ASN A 116 5.19 -11.76 -12.01
N ALA A 117 6.33 -12.46 -12.10
CA ALA A 117 7.61 -11.93 -11.66
C ALA A 117 8.02 -10.67 -12.44
N ALA A 118 7.83 -10.65 -13.76
CA ALA A 118 8.12 -9.50 -14.59
C ALA A 118 7.24 -8.28 -14.25
N VAL A 119 5.94 -8.49 -14.02
CA VAL A 119 4.98 -7.47 -13.57
C VAL A 119 5.40 -6.91 -12.21
N ALA A 120 5.81 -7.77 -11.28
CA ALA A 120 6.28 -7.35 -9.96
C ALA A 120 7.54 -6.47 -10.05
N ASP A 121 8.54 -6.89 -10.83
CA ASP A 121 9.76 -6.12 -11.07
C ASP A 121 9.45 -4.76 -11.73
N PHE A 122 8.57 -4.76 -12.74
CA PHE A 122 8.17 -3.54 -13.45
C PHE A 122 7.45 -2.54 -12.56
N MET A 123 6.50 -2.99 -11.74
CA MET A 123 5.82 -2.12 -10.76
C MET A 123 6.79 -1.61 -9.70
N LEU A 124 7.67 -2.48 -9.19
CA LEU A 124 8.64 -2.12 -8.17
C LEU A 124 9.55 -0.99 -8.67
N GLU A 125 10.07 -1.10 -9.89
CA GLU A 125 10.94 -0.09 -10.50
C GLU A 125 10.24 1.26 -10.63
N HIS A 126 9.01 1.28 -11.14
CA HIS A 126 8.27 2.52 -11.32
C HIS A 126 7.86 3.15 -9.98
N VAL A 127 7.29 2.36 -9.06
CA VAL A 127 6.91 2.83 -7.72
C VAL A 127 8.14 3.34 -6.97
N ARG A 128 9.31 2.72 -7.15
CA ARG A 128 10.57 3.22 -6.60
C ARG A 128 10.87 4.63 -7.08
N SER A 129 10.80 4.88 -8.39
CA SER A 129 11.08 6.23 -8.92
C SER A 129 10.14 7.31 -8.35
N PHE A 130 8.87 6.97 -8.09
CA PHE A 130 7.93 7.90 -7.46
C PHE A 130 8.19 8.09 -5.96
N THR A 131 8.52 7.02 -5.23
CA THR A 131 8.77 7.07 -3.77
C THR A 131 10.14 7.64 -3.41
N GLU A 132 11.09 7.66 -4.35
CA GLU A 132 12.41 8.31 -4.20
C GLU A 132 12.33 9.83 -4.24
N ASN A 133 11.34 10.39 -4.94
CA ASN A 133 11.08 11.83 -4.90
C ASN A 133 10.33 12.19 -3.60
N PRO A 134 10.94 12.93 -2.67
CA PRO A 134 10.27 13.36 -1.43
C PRO A 134 9.09 14.30 -1.69
N ASP A 135 9.00 14.90 -2.89
CA ASP A 135 7.96 15.84 -3.24
C ASP A 135 6.64 15.20 -3.66
N ASN A 136 6.64 13.88 -3.87
CA ASN A 136 5.44 13.13 -4.19
C ASN A 136 4.73 12.70 -2.91
N GLN A 137 3.40 12.79 -2.89
CA GLN A 137 2.54 12.03 -1.97
C GLN A 137 1.80 10.97 -2.78
N ILE A 138 1.88 9.70 -2.40
CA ILE A 138 1.33 8.60 -3.20
C ILE A 138 0.10 8.00 -2.54
N VAL A 139 -0.97 7.90 -3.31
CA VAL A 139 -2.08 6.97 -3.05
C VAL A 139 -2.05 5.90 -4.13
N PHE A 140 -2.00 4.63 -3.75
CA PHE A 140 -2.03 3.51 -4.70
C PHE A 140 -3.37 2.77 -4.62
N SER A 141 -4.21 2.92 -5.64
CA SER A 141 -5.44 2.15 -5.81
C SER A 141 -5.19 0.76 -6.37
N ILE A 142 -5.67 -0.27 -5.64
CA ILE A 142 -5.53 -1.68 -6.01
C ILE A 142 -6.82 -2.31 -6.56
N ALA A 143 -7.81 -1.49 -6.89
CA ALA A 143 -9.17 -1.94 -7.26
C ALA A 143 -9.27 -2.56 -8.67
N GLY A 144 -8.31 -2.30 -9.57
CA GLY A 144 -8.33 -2.80 -10.95
C GLY A 144 -7.32 -3.92 -11.24
N GLY A 145 -7.46 -4.52 -12.43
CA GLY A 145 -6.57 -5.58 -12.93
C GLY A 145 -6.90 -6.97 -12.38
N ARG A 146 -5.98 -7.93 -12.60
CA ARG A 146 -6.11 -9.26 -12.00
C ARG A 146 -5.79 -9.18 -10.50
N LYS A 147 -6.51 -9.94 -9.66
CA LYS A 147 -6.31 -9.98 -8.19
C LYS A 147 -4.84 -10.12 -7.76
N THR A 148 -4.06 -10.88 -8.52
CA THR A 148 -2.63 -11.06 -8.31
C THR A 148 -1.86 -9.73 -8.37
N MET A 149 -2.20 -8.83 -9.29
CA MET A 149 -1.58 -7.51 -9.40
C MET A 149 -1.86 -6.66 -8.15
N SER A 150 -3.08 -6.70 -7.61
CA SER A 150 -3.45 -6.02 -6.36
C SER A 150 -2.60 -6.50 -5.18
N VAL A 151 -2.36 -7.82 -5.09
CA VAL A 151 -1.48 -8.41 -4.07
C VAL A 151 -0.04 -7.95 -4.23
N LEU A 152 0.48 -7.92 -5.46
CA LEU A 152 1.83 -7.43 -5.74
C LEU A 152 1.98 -5.93 -5.42
N ALA A 153 1.03 -5.09 -5.83
CA ALA A 153 1.03 -3.66 -5.54
C ALA A 153 1.08 -3.39 -4.03
N ALA A 154 0.27 -4.11 -3.25
CA ALA A 154 0.29 -3.99 -1.79
C ALA A 154 1.62 -4.44 -1.16
N GLN A 155 2.23 -5.52 -1.66
CA GLN A 155 3.55 -5.95 -1.22
C GLN A 155 4.63 -4.94 -1.61
N ILE A 156 4.58 -4.37 -2.81
CA ILE A 156 5.51 -3.33 -3.25
C ILE A 156 5.40 -2.08 -2.38
N MET A 157 4.19 -1.66 -2.00
CA MET A 157 4.00 -0.56 -1.05
C MET A 157 4.52 -0.90 0.35
N THR A 158 4.39 -2.14 0.79
CA THR A 158 5.05 -2.63 2.02
C THR A 158 6.58 -2.49 1.94
N LEU A 159 7.17 -2.72 0.76
CA LEU A 159 8.62 -2.64 0.55
C LEU A 159 9.15 -1.21 0.35
N LEU A 160 8.40 -0.35 -0.36
CA LEU A 160 8.88 0.95 -0.85
C LEU A 160 8.10 2.16 -0.36
N GLY A 161 6.86 1.96 0.10
CA GLY A 161 5.98 3.02 0.56
C GLY A 161 6.54 3.70 1.81
N ARG A 162 6.27 4.99 1.93
CA ARG A 162 6.62 5.81 3.09
C ARG A 162 5.42 5.91 4.04
N PRO A 163 5.63 6.34 5.30
CA PRO A 163 4.53 6.50 6.26
C PRO A 163 3.41 7.46 5.82
N CYS A 164 3.68 8.39 4.90
CA CYS A 164 2.70 9.32 4.34
C CYS A 164 1.92 8.76 3.14
N ASP A 165 2.37 7.65 2.55
CA ASP A 165 1.76 7.04 1.38
C ASP A 165 0.60 6.13 1.82
N ARG A 166 -0.37 5.93 0.93
CA ARG A 166 -1.60 5.15 1.21
C ARG A 166 -1.80 4.07 0.16
N ILE A 167 -2.45 2.98 0.56
CA ILE A 167 -3.06 2.01 -0.35
C ILE A 167 -4.56 2.14 -0.16
N CYS A 168 -5.31 2.18 -1.26
CA CYS A 168 -6.76 2.24 -1.20
C CYS A 168 -7.44 1.24 -2.13
N HIS A 169 -8.70 0.95 -1.84
CA HIS A 169 -9.59 0.21 -2.71
C HIS A 169 -10.94 0.90 -2.73
N VAL A 170 -11.41 1.27 -3.92
CA VAL A 170 -12.75 1.87 -4.07
C VAL A 170 -13.81 0.79 -3.98
N LEU A 171 -14.91 1.09 -3.29
CA LEU A 171 -16.06 0.21 -3.10
C LEU A 171 -17.28 0.93 -3.63
N VAL A 172 -17.95 0.33 -4.61
CA VAL A 172 -19.20 0.82 -5.17
C VAL A 172 -20.30 -0.14 -4.75
N ASN A 173 -21.42 0.39 -4.26
CA ASN A 173 -22.55 -0.46 -3.87
C ASN A 173 -23.30 -1.00 -5.11
N SER A 174 -23.88 -2.19 -4.97
CA SER A 174 -24.81 -2.72 -5.96
C SER A 174 -26.06 -1.84 -6.08
N PRO A 175 -26.61 -1.63 -7.30
CA PRO A 175 -26.19 -2.20 -8.58
C PRO A 175 -25.14 -1.38 -9.36
N PHE A 176 -24.61 -0.30 -8.78
CA PHE A 176 -23.70 0.63 -9.45
C PHE A 176 -22.31 0.04 -9.76
N ASP A 177 -21.95 -1.07 -9.10
CA ASP A 177 -20.76 -1.87 -9.39
C ASP A 177 -20.91 -2.75 -10.65
N SER A 178 -22.12 -2.85 -11.22
CA SER A 178 -22.40 -3.64 -12.41
C SER A 178 -22.12 -2.89 -13.71
N ARG A 179 -21.55 -3.61 -14.69
CA ARG A 179 -21.36 -3.09 -16.06
C ARG A 179 -22.65 -3.09 -16.89
N ASP A 180 -23.70 -3.76 -16.41
CA ASP A 180 -24.92 -3.95 -17.19
C ASP A 180 -25.91 -2.78 -17.08
N LEU A 181 -25.58 -1.77 -16.26
CA LEU A 181 -26.36 -0.55 -16.16
C LEU A 181 -26.36 0.25 -17.46
N LYS A 182 -27.51 0.89 -17.75
CA LYS A 182 -27.68 1.76 -18.91
C LYS A 182 -28.17 3.15 -18.47
N PRO A 183 -27.39 4.24 -18.67
CA PRO A 183 -25.99 4.22 -19.12
C PRO A 183 -25.08 3.50 -18.11
N ARG A 184 -23.86 3.13 -18.51
CA ARG A 184 -22.89 2.52 -17.58
C ARG A 184 -22.51 3.51 -16.48
N PHE A 185 -22.37 3.02 -15.25
CA PHE A 185 -21.90 3.82 -14.11
C PHE A 185 -20.37 3.97 -14.14
N TYR A 186 -19.89 5.19 -13.86
CA TYR A 186 -18.46 5.54 -13.78
C TYR A 186 -18.13 6.29 -12.50
N PHE A 187 -19.03 7.14 -12.05
CA PHE A 187 -19.00 7.87 -10.78
C PHE A 187 -20.40 8.46 -10.58
N PRO A 188 -20.71 9.04 -9.41
CA PRO A 188 -21.96 9.75 -9.15
C PRO A 188 -22.13 11.05 -9.97
N ASP A 189 -22.19 10.94 -11.29
CA ASP A 189 -22.36 12.05 -12.23
C ASP A 189 -23.73 12.71 -12.06
N PRO A 190 -23.80 13.97 -11.60
CA PRO A 190 -25.08 14.66 -11.38
C PRO A 190 -25.90 14.86 -12.67
N SER A 191 -25.27 14.75 -13.84
CA SER A 191 -25.96 14.86 -15.13
C SER A 191 -26.74 13.60 -15.52
N ILE A 192 -26.53 12.48 -14.81
CA ILE A 192 -27.20 11.20 -15.04
C ILE A 192 -28.07 10.88 -13.81
N PRO A 193 -29.37 11.26 -13.82
CA PRO A 193 -30.22 11.15 -12.63
C PRO A 193 -30.66 9.70 -12.33
N CYS A 194 -30.72 8.83 -13.34
CA CYS A 194 -31.16 7.45 -13.18
C CYS A 194 -30.44 6.47 -14.12
N PHE A 195 -30.43 5.20 -13.73
CA PHE A 195 -29.81 4.09 -14.42
C PHE A 195 -30.83 2.96 -14.58
N ARG A 196 -30.84 2.32 -15.74
CA ARG A 196 -31.70 1.17 -16.02
C ARG A 196 -30.95 -0.14 -15.82
N LEU A 197 -31.56 -1.07 -15.07
CA LEU A 197 -31.08 -2.43 -14.86
C LEU A 197 -31.48 -3.36 -16.02
N PRO A 198 -30.85 -4.55 -16.15
CA PRO A 198 -31.18 -5.53 -17.18
C PRO A 198 -32.64 -6.01 -17.18
N ASP A 199 -33.28 -6.03 -16.02
CA ASP A 199 -34.70 -6.40 -15.84
C ASP A 199 -35.67 -5.26 -16.18
N GLY A 200 -35.16 -4.09 -16.55
CA GLY A 200 -35.93 -2.90 -16.88
C GLY A 200 -36.26 -1.99 -15.70
N ALA A 201 -35.92 -2.37 -14.46
CA ALA A 201 -36.06 -1.49 -13.30
C ALA A 201 -35.13 -0.27 -13.42
N GLU A 202 -35.50 0.84 -12.77
CA GLU A 202 -34.70 2.06 -12.73
C GLU A 202 -34.26 2.38 -11.30
N VAL A 203 -33.00 2.77 -11.13
CA VAL A 203 -32.42 3.22 -9.86
C VAL A 203 -31.90 4.64 -10.01
N GLY A 204 -32.10 5.47 -8.97
CA GLY A 204 -31.67 6.85 -8.95
C GLY A 204 -30.22 7.01 -8.49
N ILE A 205 -29.54 8.04 -8.98
CA ILE A 205 -28.14 8.34 -8.64
C ILE A 205 -27.92 8.65 -7.15
N ASP A 206 -28.97 9.11 -6.46
CA ASP A 206 -28.99 9.38 -5.03
C ASP A 206 -28.76 8.11 -4.17
N GLN A 207 -28.95 6.93 -4.75
CA GLN A 207 -28.67 5.63 -4.14
C GLN A 207 -27.23 5.16 -4.33
N ALA A 208 -26.45 5.81 -5.20
CA ALA A 208 -25.05 5.48 -5.41
C ALA A 208 -24.21 5.87 -4.19
N ARG A 209 -23.34 4.96 -3.79
CA ARG A 209 -22.36 5.11 -2.71
C ARG A 209 -21.03 4.62 -3.25
N VAL A 210 -20.06 5.54 -3.27
CA VAL A 210 -18.68 5.26 -3.66
C VAL A 210 -17.82 5.57 -2.45
N GLU A 211 -17.30 4.53 -1.83
CA GLU A 211 -16.51 4.61 -0.60
C GLU A 211 -15.06 4.22 -0.88
N LEU A 212 -14.14 4.78 -0.11
CA LEU A 212 -12.73 4.42 -0.18
C LEU A 212 -12.34 3.64 1.07
N ALA A 213 -11.84 2.42 0.88
CA ALA A 213 -11.24 1.63 1.95
C ALA A 213 -9.72 1.82 1.94
N ASP A 214 -9.16 2.37 3.02
CA ASP A 214 -7.72 2.36 3.25
C ASP A 214 -7.26 0.95 3.62
N ILE A 215 -6.20 0.50 2.95
CA ILE A 215 -5.59 -0.80 3.22
C ILE A 215 -4.31 -0.56 4.00
N PRO A 216 -4.24 -1.00 5.28
CA PRO A 216 -3.06 -0.81 6.08
C PRO A 216 -1.90 -1.62 5.50
N PHE A 217 -0.70 -1.03 5.52
CA PHE A 217 0.54 -1.72 5.19
C PHE A 217 1.65 -1.33 6.16
N VAL A 218 2.70 -2.13 6.20
CA VAL A 218 3.88 -1.89 7.04
C VAL A 218 4.99 -1.32 6.16
N PRO A 219 5.37 -0.03 6.31
CA PRO A 219 6.42 0.56 5.49
C PRO A 219 7.81 0.05 5.93
N PHE A 220 8.36 -0.95 5.24
CA PHE A 220 9.71 -1.47 5.50
C PHE A 220 10.82 -0.69 4.78
N ARG A 221 10.49 0.36 4.03
CA ARG A 221 11.47 1.15 3.25
C ARG A 221 12.64 1.62 4.12
N GLU A 222 12.34 2.22 5.27
CA GLU A 222 13.36 2.74 6.20
C GLU A 222 14.24 1.63 6.78
N PHE A 223 13.66 0.46 7.02
CA PHE A 223 14.41 -0.72 7.46
C PHE A 223 15.44 -1.14 6.41
N PHE A 224 15.06 -1.15 5.13
CA PHE A 224 15.98 -1.47 4.04
C PHE A 224 17.10 -0.44 3.89
N GLN A 225 16.78 0.85 3.95
CA GLN A 225 17.78 1.93 3.84
C GLN A 225 18.83 1.81 4.95
N ASN A 226 18.39 1.57 6.18
CA ASN A 226 19.27 1.48 7.36
C ASN A 226 20.11 0.19 7.39
N GLN A 227 19.56 -0.95 6.95
CA GLN A 227 20.31 -2.22 6.97
C GLN A 227 21.24 -2.41 5.77
N PHE A 228 20.76 -2.15 4.56
CA PHE A 228 21.43 -2.65 3.35
C PHE A 228 22.24 -1.59 2.60
N HIS A 229 22.13 -0.30 2.96
CA HIS A 229 22.87 0.83 2.36
C HIS A 229 22.88 0.85 0.82
N ARG A 230 21.97 0.12 0.18
CA ARG A 230 21.84 -0.06 -1.26
C ARG A 230 20.37 -0.06 -1.63
N PRO A 231 19.99 0.55 -2.76
CA PRO A 231 18.64 0.40 -3.26
C PRO A 231 18.41 -1.09 -3.54
N PRO A 232 17.27 -1.62 -3.10
CA PRO A 232 16.97 -3.03 -3.30
C PRO A 232 16.95 -3.39 -4.79
N GLY A 233 17.28 -4.64 -5.14
CA GLY A 233 17.29 -5.14 -6.52
C GLY A 233 15.90 -5.41 -7.08
N ARG A 234 15.72 -6.59 -7.70
CA ARG A 234 14.43 -7.09 -8.18
C ARG A 234 13.48 -7.42 -7.02
N TYR A 235 12.19 -7.51 -7.32
CA TYR A 235 11.14 -7.79 -6.33
C TYR A 235 11.42 -9.06 -5.54
N MET A 236 11.71 -10.16 -6.25
CA MET A 236 11.97 -11.44 -5.60
C MET A 236 13.25 -11.46 -4.76
N ASP A 237 14.21 -10.58 -5.05
CA ASP A 237 15.41 -10.43 -4.22
C ASP A 237 15.06 -9.70 -2.91
N MET A 238 14.19 -8.68 -2.96
CA MET A 238 13.69 -8.00 -1.75
C MET A 238 12.94 -8.95 -0.83
N VAL A 239 12.04 -9.75 -1.39
CA VAL A 239 11.27 -10.73 -0.63
C VAL A 239 12.21 -11.74 0.03
N ARG A 240 13.22 -12.24 -0.69
CA ARG A 240 14.22 -13.17 -0.14
C ARG A 240 15.03 -12.55 1.00
N VAL A 241 15.44 -11.29 0.87
CA VAL A 241 16.16 -10.57 1.93
C VAL A 241 15.30 -10.44 3.20
N LEU A 242 14.05 -9.97 3.08
CA LEU A 242 13.18 -9.84 4.26
C LEU A 242 12.86 -11.18 4.92
N ARG A 243 12.67 -12.24 4.13
CA ARG A 243 12.48 -13.59 4.68
C ARG A 243 13.70 -14.04 5.48
N GLY A 244 14.90 -13.89 4.93
CA GLY A 244 16.13 -14.23 5.64
C GLY A 244 16.35 -13.42 6.92
N VAL A 245 15.99 -12.13 6.90
CA VAL A 245 16.01 -11.27 8.09
C VAL A 245 15.02 -11.76 9.15
N SER A 246 13.77 -12.04 8.75
CA SER A 246 12.75 -12.57 9.66
C SER A 246 13.15 -13.92 10.26
N GLU A 247 13.75 -14.80 9.47
CA GLU A 247 14.27 -16.08 9.92
C GLU A 247 15.45 -15.90 10.88
N SER A 248 16.33 -14.93 10.62
CA SER A 248 17.44 -14.59 11.51
C SER A 248 16.95 -14.07 12.86
N PHE A 249 15.93 -13.20 12.89
CA PHE A 249 15.28 -12.77 14.12
C PHE A 249 14.61 -13.93 14.89
N ALA A 250 14.04 -14.90 14.17
CA ALA A 250 13.46 -16.09 14.79
C ALA A 250 14.53 -17.05 15.35
N GLN A 251 15.75 -17.02 14.81
CA GLN A 251 16.86 -17.88 15.21
C GLN A 251 17.83 -17.25 16.21
N GLU A 252 17.83 -15.92 16.37
CA GLU A 252 18.56 -15.26 17.46
C GLU A 252 17.99 -15.73 18.79
N LYS A 253 18.64 -16.73 19.39
CA LYS A 253 18.43 -17.07 20.80
C LYS A 253 18.77 -15.82 21.60
N ALA A 254 17.74 -15.19 22.15
CA ALA A 254 17.89 -14.09 23.10
C ALA A 254 18.96 -14.45 24.15
N LYS A 255 20.12 -13.81 24.06
CA LYS A 255 21.19 -13.97 25.05
C LYS A 255 20.91 -12.98 26.16
N LEU A 256 20.43 -13.51 27.28
CA LEU A 256 20.21 -12.76 28.49
C LEU A 256 21.45 -12.91 29.39
N GLU A 257 22.09 -11.80 29.73
CA GLU A 257 23.12 -11.74 30.76
C GLU A 257 22.57 -10.92 31.93
N VAL A 258 22.82 -11.37 33.16
CA VAL A 258 22.31 -10.71 34.36
C VAL A 258 23.47 -10.36 35.26
N ASP A 259 23.58 -9.09 35.61
CA ASP A 259 24.51 -8.58 36.61
C ASP A 259 23.74 -8.26 37.89
N PHE A 260 23.86 -9.15 38.86
CA PHE A 260 23.22 -9.04 40.17
C PHE A 260 23.81 -7.93 41.04
N ALA A 261 25.07 -7.56 40.83
CA ALA A 261 25.72 -6.49 41.60
C ALA A 261 25.26 -5.12 41.09
N ALA A 262 25.15 -4.96 39.77
CA ALA A 262 24.74 -3.71 39.14
C ALA A 262 23.21 -3.54 39.01
N CYS A 263 22.41 -4.58 39.28
CA CYS A 263 20.97 -4.63 38.97
C CYS A 263 20.69 -4.37 37.48
N GLU A 264 21.50 -4.97 36.62
CA GLU A 264 21.45 -4.80 35.17
C GLU A 264 21.11 -6.11 34.46
N ILE A 265 20.25 -5.99 33.45
CA ILE A 265 19.96 -7.10 32.53
C ILE A 265 20.42 -6.68 31.14
N LYS A 266 21.23 -7.52 30.48
CA LYS A 266 21.65 -7.31 29.10
C LYS A 266 20.93 -8.30 28.20
N LEU A 267 20.23 -7.78 27.19
CA LEU A 267 19.58 -8.56 26.15
C LEU A 267 20.33 -8.31 24.83
N ASN A 268 20.97 -9.33 24.27
CA ASN A 268 21.78 -9.23 23.05
C ASN A 268 22.77 -8.04 23.09
N GLY A 269 23.40 -7.82 24.25
CA GLY A 269 24.37 -6.73 24.47
C GLY A 269 23.78 -5.36 24.83
N ARG A 270 22.45 -5.15 24.71
CA ARG A 270 21.80 -3.92 25.16
C ARG A 270 21.51 -3.98 26.66
N THR A 271 22.00 -2.99 27.41
CA THR A 271 21.89 -2.96 28.88
C THR A 271 20.62 -2.23 29.31
N LEU A 272 19.81 -2.90 30.14
CA LEU A 272 18.66 -2.34 30.83
C LEU A 272 19.01 -2.22 32.32
N LYS A 273 19.13 -0.97 32.79
CA LYS A 273 19.20 -0.68 34.23
C LYS A 273 17.81 -0.71 34.81
N LEU A 274 17.59 -1.60 35.77
CA LEU A 274 16.31 -1.74 36.44
C LEU A 274 16.40 -1.20 37.86
N GLY A 275 15.28 -0.68 38.36
CA GLY A 275 15.13 -0.49 39.80
C GLY A 275 15.24 -1.84 40.54
N ARG A 276 15.61 -1.81 41.82
CA ARG A 276 15.85 -3.02 42.63
C ARG A 276 14.67 -4.00 42.65
N LEU A 277 13.44 -3.48 42.77
CA LEU A 277 12.21 -4.29 42.81
C LEU A 277 11.92 -5.00 41.47
N PRO A 278 11.86 -4.29 40.33
CA PRO A 278 11.76 -4.92 39.02
C PRO A 278 12.89 -5.93 38.76
N PHE A 279 14.12 -5.59 39.13
CA PHE A 279 15.27 -6.50 38.98
C PHE A 279 15.08 -7.80 39.77
N LEU A 280 14.62 -7.73 41.02
CA LEU A 280 14.38 -8.89 41.86
C LEU A 280 13.29 -9.81 41.27
N LEU A 281 12.24 -9.24 40.68
CA LEU A 281 11.19 -9.99 39.99
C LEU A 281 11.76 -10.80 38.82
N TYR A 282 12.54 -10.14 37.94
CA TYR A 282 13.20 -10.82 36.83
C TYR A 282 14.21 -11.87 37.31
N ALA A 283 14.98 -11.56 38.34
CA ALA A 283 15.91 -12.51 38.96
C ALA A 283 15.20 -13.76 39.50
N LEU A 284 14.05 -13.60 40.15
CA LEU A 284 13.22 -14.70 40.65
C LEU A 284 12.67 -15.55 39.51
N MET A 285 12.16 -14.93 38.44
CA MET A 285 11.70 -15.65 37.26
C MET A 285 12.84 -16.45 36.62
N LEU A 286 14.02 -15.85 36.45
CA LEU A 286 15.19 -16.52 35.88
C LEU A 286 15.71 -17.66 36.76
N TYR A 287 15.66 -17.47 38.09
CA TYR A 287 15.97 -18.52 39.05
C TYR A 287 15.00 -19.70 38.92
N GLN A 288 13.70 -19.44 38.85
CA GLN A 288 12.68 -20.46 38.61
C GLN A 288 12.91 -21.19 37.28
N LEU A 289 13.19 -20.45 36.20
CA LEU A 289 13.49 -21.02 34.88
C LEU A 289 14.73 -21.93 34.91
N LYS A 290 15.78 -21.56 35.68
CA LYS A 290 16.99 -22.38 35.85
C LYS A 290 16.71 -23.66 36.67
N THR A 291 15.90 -23.57 37.71
CA THR A 291 15.57 -24.72 38.58
C THR A 291 14.63 -25.74 37.92
N GLN A 292 13.80 -25.34 36.96
CA GLN A 292 12.87 -26.23 36.26
C GLN A 292 13.50 -27.00 35.08
N GLY A 293 14.79 -26.80 34.78
CA GLY A 293 15.55 -27.60 33.80
C GLY A 293 15.16 -27.41 32.32
N LYS A 294 14.13 -26.62 32.00
CA LYS A 294 13.77 -26.26 30.62
C LYS A 294 14.74 -25.20 30.08
N ARG A 295 15.44 -25.53 28.99
CA ARG A 295 16.44 -24.67 28.33
C ARG A 295 15.88 -23.67 27.31
N SER A 296 14.60 -23.77 26.95
CA SER A 296 13.93 -22.78 26.11
C SER A 296 12.46 -22.66 26.46
N TRP A 297 11.94 -21.46 26.35
CA TRP A 297 10.55 -21.12 26.66
C TRP A 297 10.02 -20.20 25.57
N SER A 298 8.78 -20.41 25.16
CA SER A 298 8.08 -19.50 24.25
C SER A 298 7.66 -18.24 25.00
N LEU A 299 7.53 -17.12 24.27
CA LEU A 299 7.06 -15.84 24.83
C LEU A 299 5.72 -15.99 25.57
N PHE A 300 4.83 -16.87 25.08
CA PHE A 300 3.55 -17.18 25.70
C PHE A 300 3.68 -17.86 27.07
N GLU A 301 4.63 -18.79 27.25
CA GLU A 301 4.83 -19.45 28.54
C GLU A 301 5.37 -18.46 29.59
N VAL A 302 6.23 -17.52 29.17
CA VAL A 302 6.77 -16.46 30.05
C VAL A 302 5.68 -15.47 30.45
N ILE A 303 4.83 -15.03 29.50
CA ILE A 303 3.69 -14.14 29.80
C ILE A 303 2.73 -14.80 30.79
N ARG A 304 2.43 -16.08 30.62
CA ARG A 304 1.49 -16.81 31.48
C ARG A 304 1.99 -16.98 32.93
N MET A 305 3.30 -17.00 33.16
CA MET A 305 3.90 -17.01 34.50
C MET A 305 3.80 -15.66 35.25
N VAL A 306 3.61 -14.55 34.52
CA VAL A 306 3.51 -13.21 35.12
C VAL A 306 2.07 -12.84 35.50
N TYR A 307 1.08 -13.50 34.89
CA TYR A 307 -0.35 -13.19 35.01
C TYR A 307 -1.16 -14.25 35.79
N ILE A 308 -0.50 -15.11 36.56
CA ILE A 308 -1.11 -16.00 37.58
C ILE A 308 -0.49 -15.63 38.92
#